data_AF-A0A9C6XAK6-F1
#
_entry.id   AF-A0A9C6XAK6-F1
#
_cell.length_a   1.000
_cell.length_b   1.000
_cell.length_c   1.000
_cell.angle_alpha   90.00
_cell.angle_beta   90.00
_cell.angle_gamma   90.00
#
_symmetry.space_group_name_H-M   'P 1'
#
loop_
_entity.id
_entity.type
_entity.pdbx_description
1 polymer ?
#
loop_
_entity_poly.entity_id
_entity_poly.type
_entity_poly.pdbx_seq_one_letter_code
_entity_poly.pdbx_strand_id
1 'polypeptide(L)'
;MNLWQRAWTLFLHAHSKLTVWWRRPVQDSLIKRFFGDKAPRVEQLRQHVHVALVNENPVLEAARPLPPSLIPVGGMHVKPADLGRIPSDLRKWMDEAKDGFVFVSFGSIIKGKDIDL
;
A
#
# COMPACT_ATOMS: atom_id res chain seq x y z
N MET A 1 -25.22 12.86 3.05
CA MET A 1 -24.09 13.60 3.66
C MET A 1 -24.60 14.88 4.29
N ASN A 2 -24.68 14.93 5.63
CA ASN A 2 -25.22 16.08 6.38
C ASN A 2 -24.18 17.20 6.59
N LEU A 3 -24.59 18.35 7.15
CA LEU A 3 -23.71 19.51 7.34
C LEU A 3 -22.50 19.20 8.24
N TRP A 4 -22.70 18.39 9.29
CA TRP A 4 -21.64 18.00 10.21
C TRP A 4 -20.57 17.14 9.53
N GLN A 5 -20.99 16.15 8.73
CA GLN A 5 -20.09 15.32 7.94
C GLN A 5 -19.31 16.14 6.91
N ARG A 6 -19.93 17.16 6.32
CA ARG A 6 -19.26 18.11 5.40
C ARG A 6 -18.20 18.94 6.14
N ALA A 7 -18.53 19.48 7.32
CA ALA A 7 -17.59 20.24 8.15
C ALA A 7 -16.40 19.37 8.58
N TRP A 8 -16.66 18.13 8.99
CA TRP A 8 -15.63 17.16 9.33
C TRP A 8 -14.74 16.82 8.13
N THR A 9 -15.33 16.58 6.97
CA THR A 9 -14.59 16.31 5.73
C THR A 9 -13.71 17.49 5.35
N LEU A 10 -14.22 18.72 5.44
CA LEU A 10 -13.45 19.93 5.19
C LEU A 10 -12.26 20.06 6.16
N PHE A 11 -12.50 19.83 7.45
CA PHE A 11 -11.45 19.84 8.47
C PHE A 11 -10.35 18.82 8.15
N LEU A 12 -10.72 17.57 7.83
CA LEU A 12 -9.75 16.54 7.44
C LEU A 12 -8.95 16.93 6.19
N HIS A 13 -9.61 17.55 5.21
CA HIS A 13 -8.95 18.03 3.99
C HIS A 13 -7.95 19.16 4.30
N ALA A 14 -8.35 20.14 5.11
CA ALA A 14 -7.51 21.25 5.53
C ALA A 14 -6.30 20.75 6.35
N HIS A 15 -6.52 19.86 7.31
CA HIS A 15 -5.47 19.22 8.09
C HIS A 15 -4.47 18.47 7.19
N SER A 16 -4.97 17.67 6.23
CA SER A 16 -4.13 16.94 5.28
C SER A 16 -3.30 17.88 4.40
N LYS A 17 -3.87 19.00 3.95
CA LYS A 17 -3.13 20.01 3.18
C LYS A 17 -2.06 20.70 4.01
N LEU A 18 -2.37 21.02 5.27
CA LEU A 18 -1.43 21.64 6.19
C LEU A 18 -0.24 20.73 6.50
N THR A 19 -0.48 19.44 6.77
CA THR A 19 0.59 18.47 7.04
C THR A 19 1.49 18.28 5.82
N VAL A 20 0.94 18.22 4.61
CA VAL A 20 1.72 18.17 3.37
C VAL A 20 2.53 19.44 3.19
N TRP A 21 1.92 20.62 3.36
CA TRP A 21 2.60 21.91 3.22
C TRP A 21 3.79 22.04 4.19
N TRP A 22 3.60 21.63 5.45
CA TRP A 22 4.65 21.67 6.46
C TRP A 22 5.81 20.70 6.18
N ARG A 23 5.56 19.54 5.56
CA ARG A 23 6.60 18.55 5.20
C ARG A 23 7.39 18.90 3.95
N ARG A 24 6.82 19.66 3.01
CA ARG A 24 7.43 19.97 1.70
C ARG A 24 8.82 20.62 1.79
N PRO A 25 9.07 21.64 2.63
CA PRO A 25 10.40 22.26 2.73
C PRO A 25 11.48 21.27 3.16
N VAL A 26 11.14 20.34 4.07
CA VAL A 26 12.05 19.29 4.53
C VAL A 26 12.36 18.32 3.38
N GLN A 27 11.35 17.91 2.62
CA GLN A 27 11.53 17.06 1.45
C GLN A 27 12.40 17.73 0.38
N ASP A 28 12.14 19.00 0.06
CA ASP A 28 12.91 19.77 -0.90
C ASP A 28 14.38 19.93 -0.47
N SER A 29 14.62 20.18 0.82
CA SER A 29 15.97 20.26 1.40
C SER A 29 16.72 18.93 1.26
N LEU A 30 16.06 17.80 1.56
CA LEU A 30 16.65 16.48 1.40
C LEU A 30 16.96 16.18 -0.08
N ILE A 31 16.05 16.48 -0.99
CA ILE A 31 16.27 16.31 -2.44
C ILE A 31 17.51 17.10 -2.88
N LYS A 32 17.60 18.37 -2.51
CA LYS A 32 18.78 19.19 -2.84
C LYS A 32 20.07 18.67 -2.23
N ARG A 33 20.02 18.19 -0.98
CA ARG A 33 21.18 17.63 -0.28
C ARG A 33 21.76 16.40 -1.00
N PHE A 34 20.90 15.52 -1.53
CA PHE A 34 21.35 14.27 -2.17
C PHE A 34 21.51 14.38 -3.69
N PHE A 35 20.77 15.25 -4.36
CA PHE A 35 20.72 15.35 -5.83
C PHE A 35 21.20 16.72 -6.36
N GLY A 36 21.63 17.62 -5.48
CA GLY A 36 22.19 18.94 -5.80
C GLY A 36 21.15 20.06 -5.88
N ASP A 37 21.60 21.32 -5.83
CA ASP A 37 20.73 22.50 -5.78
C ASP A 37 19.84 22.70 -7.01
N LYS A 38 20.24 22.11 -8.14
CA LYS A 38 19.47 22.13 -9.39
C LYS A 38 18.33 21.10 -9.43
N ALA A 39 18.26 20.20 -8.44
CA ALA A 39 17.22 19.20 -8.40
C ALA A 39 15.83 19.86 -8.25
N PRO A 40 14.80 19.35 -8.97
CA PRO A 40 13.45 19.89 -8.89
C PRO A 40 12.85 19.69 -7.51
N ARG A 41 11.90 20.57 -7.14
CA ARG A 41 11.13 20.44 -5.90
C ARG A 41 10.23 19.21 -5.95
N VAL A 42 9.87 18.68 -4.79
CA VAL A 42 8.97 17.52 -4.66
C VAL A 42 7.64 17.73 -5.39
N GLU A 43 7.12 18.96 -5.40
CA GLU A 43 5.87 19.26 -6.10
C GLU A 43 6.03 19.18 -7.62
N GLN A 44 7.16 19.64 -8.14
CA GLN A 44 7.46 19.52 -9.56
C GLN A 44 7.58 18.04 -9.93
N LEU A 45 8.32 17.25 -9.15
CA LEU A 45 8.44 15.80 -9.39
C LEU A 45 7.07 15.10 -9.42
N ARG A 46 6.16 15.45 -8.51
CA ARG A 46 4.79 14.90 -8.48
C ARG A 46 3.99 15.21 -9.74
N GLN A 47 4.16 16.40 -10.32
CA GLN A 47 3.48 16.80 -11.55
C GLN A 47 4.04 16.09 -12.80
N HIS A 48 5.25 15.53 -12.73
CA HIS A 48 5.92 14.84 -13.84
C HIS A 48 5.83 13.30 -13.73
N VAL A 49 4.93 12.75 -12.92
CA VAL A 49 4.63 11.32 -12.92
C VAL A 49 3.69 11.02 -14.09
N HIS A 50 4.23 10.43 -15.15
CA HIS A 50 3.49 10.14 -16.39
C HIS A 50 2.73 8.81 -16.31
N VAL A 51 3.30 7.83 -15.61
CA VAL A 51 2.72 6.50 -15.41
C VAL A 51 2.99 6.04 -13.98
N ALA A 52 1.98 5.43 -13.36
CA ALA A 52 2.08 4.76 -12.06
C ALA A 52 1.57 3.32 -12.21
N LEU A 53 2.46 2.35 -11.98
CA LEU A 53 2.08 0.95 -11.82
C LEU A 53 1.64 0.75 -10.37
N VAL A 54 0.39 0.34 -10.15
CA VAL A 54 -0.16 0.17 -8.80
C VAL A 54 -0.48 -1.29 -8.53
N ASN A 55 -0.23 -1.76 -7.30
CA ASN A 55 -0.51 -3.15 -6.91
C ASN A 55 -1.99 -3.34 -6.59
N GLU A 56 -2.84 -3.11 -7.58
CA GLU A 56 -4.30 -3.19 -7.47
C GLU A 56 -4.82 -4.23 -8.46
N ASN A 57 -5.84 -4.98 -8.05
CA ASN A 57 -6.59 -5.87 -8.92
C ASN A 57 -8.01 -5.31 -9.10
N PRO A 58 -8.40 -4.90 -10.32
CA PRO A 58 -9.72 -4.29 -10.57
C PRO A 58 -10.92 -5.16 -10.18
N VAL A 59 -10.74 -6.48 -10.06
CA VAL A 59 -11.79 -7.42 -9.64
C VAL A 59 -12.00 -7.43 -8.12
N LEU A 60 -10.93 -7.19 -7.35
CA LEU A 60 -10.95 -7.24 -5.88
C LEU A 60 -11.20 -5.86 -5.26
N GLU A 61 -10.84 -4.80 -5.97
CA GLU A 61 -10.92 -3.43 -5.49
C GLU A 61 -12.30 -2.80 -5.74
N ALA A 62 -12.62 -1.78 -4.95
CA ALA A 62 -13.83 -0.99 -5.17
C ALA A 62 -13.80 -0.28 -6.53
N ALA A 63 -14.94 -0.31 -7.24
CA ALA A 63 -15.08 0.34 -8.53
C ALA A 63 -14.87 1.86 -8.40
N ARG A 64 -13.82 2.38 -9.06
CA ARG A 64 -13.52 3.81 -9.14
C ARG A 64 -12.95 4.17 -10.51
N PRO A 65 -13.15 5.41 -10.99
CA PRO A 65 -12.50 5.86 -12.21
C PRO A 65 -10.98 5.95 -12.00
N LEU A 66 -10.22 5.38 -12.93
CA LEU A 66 -8.76 5.47 -12.97
C LEU A 66 -8.33 6.29 -14.18
N PRO A 67 -7.40 7.25 -14.02
CA PRO A 67 -6.82 7.93 -15.17
C PRO A 67 -5.97 6.94 -15.99
N PRO A 68 -5.80 7.13 -17.31
CA PRO A 68 -5.00 6.24 -18.16
C PRO A 68 -3.53 6.09 -17.71
N SER A 69 -3.01 7.07 -16.97
CA SER A 69 -1.65 7.02 -16.39
C SER A 69 -1.51 6.05 -15.23
N LEU A 70 -2.60 5.53 -14.66
CA LEU A 70 -2.57 4.61 -13.54
C LEU A 70 -2.91 3.20 -14.04
N ILE A 71 -1.92 2.33 -14.02
CA ILE A 71 -2.00 0.96 -14.59
C ILE A 71 -2.06 -0.03 -13.42
N PRO A 72 -3.20 -0.73 -13.21
CA PRO A 72 -3.30 -1.78 -12.22
C PRO A 72 -2.48 -3.01 -12.61
N VAL A 73 -1.57 -3.40 -11.73
CA VAL A 73 -0.73 -4.60 -11.85
C VAL A 73 -0.90 -5.39 -10.55
N GLY A 74 -1.89 -6.28 -10.53
CA GLY A 74 -2.17 -7.09 -9.34
C GLY A 74 -1.05 -8.09 -9.05
N GLY A 75 -0.77 -8.31 -7.77
CA GLY A 75 0.14 -9.37 -7.34
C GLY A 75 1.62 -9.07 -7.56
N MET A 76 2.04 -7.79 -7.63
CA MET A 76 3.47 -7.42 -7.80
C MET A 76 4.39 -7.99 -6.71
N HIS A 77 3.85 -8.35 -5.55
CA HIS A 77 4.59 -8.95 -4.44
C HIS A 77 4.58 -10.49 -4.46
N VAL A 78 3.75 -11.11 -5.31
CA VAL A 78 3.57 -12.55 -5.37
C VAL A 78 4.73 -13.15 -6.17
N LYS A 79 5.45 -14.07 -5.55
CA LYS A 79 6.49 -14.84 -6.22
C LYS A 79 5.86 -16.01 -6.99
N PRO A 80 6.46 -16.45 -8.11
CA PRO A 80 6.13 -17.73 -8.72
C PRO A 80 5.97 -18.85 -7.70
N ALA A 81 4.91 -19.67 -7.88
CA ALA A 81 4.48 -20.68 -6.90
C ALA A 81 5.53 -21.79 -6.67
N ASP A 82 6.51 -21.93 -7.57
CA ASP A 82 7.60 -22.91 -7.53
C ASP A 82 8.77 -22.50 -6.62
N LEU A 83 8.80 -21.26 -6.11
CA LEU A 83 9.92 -20.74 -5.31
C LEU A 83 9.84 -21.04 -3.81
N GLY A 84 8.75 -21.65 -3.33
CA GLY A 84 8.54 -21.97 -1.92
C GLY A 84 8.14 -23.42 -1.73
N ARG A 85 9.11 -24.33 -1.60
CA ARG A 85 8.81 -25.71 -1.19
C ARG A 85 8.22 -25.67 0.22
N ILE A 86 6.92 -25.94 0.33
CA ILE A 86 6.27 -26.25 1.60
C ILE A 86 7.10 -27.37 2.25
N PRO A 87 7.53 -27.23 3.52
CA PRO A 87 8.24 -28.28 4.24
C PRO A 87 7.52 -29.63 4.12
N SER A 88 8.28 -30.72 3.92
CA SER A 88 7.72 -32.03 3.57
C SER A 88 6.78 -32.59 4.63
N ASP A 89 7.06 -32.31 5.90
CA ASP A 89 6.23 -32.64 7.04
C ASP A 89 4.90 -31.90 7.03
N LEU A 90 4.91 -30.58 6.78
CA LEU A 90 3.71 -29.77 6.70
C LEU A 90 2.84 -30.17 5.50
N ARG A 91 3.47 -30.41 4.34
CA ARG A 91 2.77 -30.93 3.15
C ARG A 91 2.10 -32.27 3.47
N LYS A 92 2.83 -33.20 4.08
CA LYS A 92 2.27 -34.50 4.47
C LYS A 92 1.08 -34.35 5.40
N TRP A 93 1.19 -33.51 6.43
CA TRP A 93 0.09 -33.24 7.37
C TRP A 93 -1.15 -32.65 6.67
N MET A 94 -0.95 -31.72 5.73
CA MET A 94 -2.04 -31.13 4.92
C MET A 94 -2.69 -32.18 4.00
N ASP A 95 -1.88 -32.99 3.31
CA ASP A 95 -2.32 -34.00 2.35
C ASP A 95 -3.06 -35.18 3.05
N GLU A 96 -2.74 -35.48 4.31
CA GLU A 96 -3.38 -36.53 5.12
C GLU A 96 -4.66 -36.06 5.86
N ALA A 97 -5.00 -34.77 5.80
CA ALA A 97 -6.15 -34.22 6.51
C ALA A 97 -7.49 -34.66 5.88
N LYS A 98 -8.25 -35.51 6.59
CA LYS A 98 -9.51 -36.10 6.10
C LYS A 98 -10.63 -35.07 5.87
N ASP A 99 -10.71 -34.07 6.74
CA ASP A 99 -11.74 -33.04 6.72
C ASP A 99 -11.21 -31.69 6.19
N GLY A 100 -10.00 -31.69 5.63
CA GLY A 100 -9.27 -30.48 5.25
C GLY A 100 -8.57 -29.79 6.43
N PHE A 101 -8.03 -28.60 6.18
CA PHE A 101 -7.32 -27.79 7.17
C PHE A 101 -7.65 -26.31 6.99
N VAL A 102 -7.44 -25.51 8.04
CA VAL A 102 -7.59 -24.05 8.00
C VAL A 102 -6.23 -23.40 8.14
N PHE A 103 -5.83 -22.61 7.16
CA PHE A 103 -4.64 -21.75 7.26
C PHE A 103 -5.03 -20.39 7.83
N VAL A 104 -4.40 -20.01 8.94
CA VAL A 104 -4.59 -18.71 9.58
C VAL A 104 -3.27 -17.95 9.58
N SER A 105 -3.27 -16.73 9.06
CA SER A 105 -2.14 -15.81 9.12
C SER A 105 -2.66 -14.39 9.27
N PHE A 106 -2.14 -13.67 10.27
CA PHE A 106 -2.46 -12.25 10.53
C PHE A 106 -1.41 -11.29 9.92
N GLY A 107 -0.53 -11.81 9.06
CA GLY A 107 0.62 -11.08 8.55
C GLY A 107 1.70 -10.85 9.61
N SER A 108 2.62 -9.94 9.34
CA SER A 108 3.81 -9.72 10.18
C SER A 108 3.59 -8.72 11.32
N ILE A 109 2.42 -8.06 11.38
CA ILE A 109 2.17 -6.95 12.30
C ILE A 109 1.73 -7.48 13.68
N ILE A 110 0.87 -8.49 13.72
CA ILE A 110 0.37 -9.08 14.97
C ILE A 110 1.26 -10.27 15.31
N LYS A 111 1.86 -10.27 16.50
CA LYS A 111 2.56 -11.45 17.02
C LYS A 111 1.59 -12.27 17.84
N GLY A 112 1.77 -13.59 17.88
CA GLY A 112 0.88 -14.49 18.65
C GLY A 112 0.79 -14.13 20.14
N LYS A 113 1.85 -13.53 20.70
CA LYS A 113 1.86 -13.03 22.09
C LYS A 113 0.96 -11.80 22.33
N ASP A 114 0.55 -11.11 21.27
CA ASP A 114 -0.29 -9.92 21.32
C ASP A 114 -1.78 -10.30 21.15
N ILE A 115 -2.07 -11.59 20.95
CA ILE A 115 -3.42 -12.14 20.86
C ILE A 115 -3.74 -12.77 22.22
N ASP A 116 -4.55 -12.08 23.03
CA ASP A 116 -5.19 -12.69 24.20
C ASP A 116 -6.22 -13.72 23.69
N LEU A 117 -5.89 -15.00 23.84
CA LEU A 117 -6.79 -16.14 23.63
C LEU A 117 -7.27 -16.69 24.97
#